data_AF-A0A8K0WCE9-F1
#
_entry.id   AF-A0A8K0WCE9-F1
#
_cell.length_a   1.000
_cell.length_b   1.000
_cell.length_c   1.000
_cell.angle_alpha   90.00
_cell.angle_beta   90.00
_cell.angle_gamma   90.00
#
_symmetry.space_group_name_H-M   'P 1'
#
loop_
_entity.id
_entity.type
_entity.pdbx_description
1 polymer ?
#
loop_
_entity_poly.entity_id
_entity_poly.type
_entity_poly.pdbx_seq_one_letter_code
_entity_poly.pdbx_strand_id
1 'polypeptide(L)'
;MRLINVETMQLHYLPNADIVEIEYATLSHTWGRYETTYQKWHDAQARESDDTKKIRDACQVVKESLGLQWLWADTCCINKADEDEVNEAVNSMFSWYQSSTICLAYLSDVPTANTDNNELLSSQVRNSRWFTRGWTLPELLAPPQLIFYAADWTVLGQRDDSLAELISEITGIDQAYISGRRSVQQASFSKRMSWLSGRRTTLVEDAAYA
;
A
#
# COMPACT_ATOMS: atom_id res chain seq x y z
N MET A 1 11.76 -2.59 11.89
CA MET A 1 11.28 -2.36 10.50
C MET A 1 12.34 -1.66 9.66
N ARG A 2 12.36 -1.81 8.33
CA ARG A 2 13.23 -1.02 7.42
C ARG A 2 12.44 0.04 6.67
N LEU A 3 13.04 1.22 6.48
CA LEU A 3 12.48 2.33 5.70
C LEU A 3 13.46 2.80 4.62
N ILE A 4 12.92 3.25 3.50
CA ILE A 4 13.66 3.92 2.43
C ILE A 4 13.74 5.40 2.78
N ASN A 5 14.95 5.95 2.84
CA ASN A 5 15.13 7.40 2.85
C ASN A 5 14.84 7.94 1.44
N VAL A 6 13.85 8.82 1.30
CA VAL A 6 13.39 9.29 -0.02
C VAL A 6 14.38 10.21 -0.74
N GLU A 7 15.37 10.75 -0.02
CA GLU A 7 16.43 11.59 -0.60
C GLU A 7 17.58 10.73 -1.13
N THR A 8 18.08 9.80 -0.33
CA THR A 8 19.26 8.99 -0.65
C THR A 8 18.92 7.67 -1.36
N MET A 9 17.64 7.30 -1.35
CA MET A 9 17.12 6.01 -1.80
C MET A 9 17.73 4.81 -1.05
N GLN A 10 18.36 5.02 0.10
CA GLN A 10 18.98 3.97 0.91
C GLN A 10 17.99 3.37 1.90
N LEU A 11 18.16 2.08 2.22
CA LEU A 11 17.41 1.41 3.27
C LEU A 11 18.08 1.64 4.62
N HIS A 12 17.26 2.00 5.61
CA HIS A 12 17.67 2.14 7.01
C HIS A 12 16.87 1.17 7.86
N TYR A 13 17.56 0.34 8.64
CA TYR A 13 16.92 -0.47 9.67
C TYR A 13 16.66 0.39 10.90
N LEU A 14 15.42 0.37 11.35
CA LEU A 14 14.94 1.08 12.52
C LEU A 14 14.41 0.04 13.52
N PRO A 15 15.03 -0.08 14.71
CA PRO A 15 14.49 -0.87 15.80
C PRO A 15 13.07 -0.42 16.16
N ASN A 16 12.23 -1.36 16.62
CA ASN A 16 10.81 -1.06 16.89
C ASN A 16 10.60 0.04 17.95
N ALA A 17 11.58 0.28 18.85
CA ALA A 17 11.54 1.37 19.82
C ALA A 17 11.61 2.77 19.19
N ASP A 18 12.28 2.90 18.04
CA ASP A 18 12.52 4.20 17.38
C ASP A 18 11.39 4.57 16.39
N ILE A 19 10.53 3.60 16.04
CA ILE A 19 9.44 3.79 15.06
C ILE A 19 8.34 4.73 15.59
N VAL A 20 8.14 4.79 16.91
CA VAL A 20 7.06 5.58 17.53
C VAL A 20 7.21 7.08 17.28
N GLU A 21 8.44 7.54 17.02
CA GLU A 21 8.75 8.97 16.82
C GLU A 21 8.97 9.35 15.35
N ILE A 22 8.82 8.40 14.41
CA ILE A 22 9.14 8.63 12.99
C ILE A 22 7.86 8.73 12.18
N GLU A 23 7.73 9.83 11.44
CA GLU A 23 6.71 9.98 10.41
C GLU A 23 7.17 9.33 9.10
N TYR A 24 6.36 8.44 8.56
CA TYR A 24 6.65 7.73 7.31
C TYR A 24 5.39 7.47 6.51
N ALA A 25 5.57 7.38 5.20
CA ALA A 25 4.54 6.91 4.29
C ALA A 25 4.69 5.41 4.05
N THR A 26 3.58 4.74 3.73
CA THR A 26 3.58 3.36 3.22
C THR A 26 3.14 3.33 1.77
N LEU A 27 3.75 2.49 0.95
CA LEU A 27 3.26 2.17 -0.39
C LEU A 27 2.50 0.85 -0.32
N SER A 28 1.30 0.87 -0.89
CA SER A 28 0.44 -0.28 -1.12
C SER A 28 0.32 -0.46 -2.63
N HIS A 29 0.80 -1.60 -3.15
CA HIS A 29 0.78 -1.86 -4.58
C HIS A 29 0.61 -3.34 -4.88
N THR A 30 0.05 -3.65 -6.05
CA THR A 30 0.05 -5.02 -6.55
C THR A 30 1.34 -5.32 -7.28
N TRP A 31 1.91 -6.49 -7.05
CA TRP A 31 3.13 -6.89 -7.74
C TRP A 31 2.87 -7.11 -9.24
N GLY A 32 3.75 -6.55 -10.05
CA GLY A 32 3.64 -6.55 -11.51
C GLY A 32 4.62 -7.51 -12.18
N ARG A 33 4.72 -7.38 -13.51
CA ARG A 33 5.76 -8.05 -14.31
C ARG A 33 7.16 -7.53 -13.98
N TYR A 34 7.25 -6.24 -13.69
CA TYR A 34 8.46 -5.54 -13.30
C TYR A 34 8.29 -5.19 -11.83
N GLU A 35 9.03 -5.88 -10.97
CA GLU A 35 9.00 -5.67 -9.54
C GLU A 35 10.44 -5.69 -9.01
N THR A 36 10.72 -4.75 -8.12
CA THR A 36 11.98 -4.72 -7.39
C THR A 36 11.92 -5.65 -6.18
N THR A 37 13.08 -5.99 -5.65
CA THR A 37 13.21 -6.78 -4.42
C THR A 37 14.16 -6.07 -3.48
N TYR A 38 14.17 -6.47 -2.21
CA TYR A 38 15.18 -6.05 -1.24
C TYR A 38 16.61 -6.13 -1.80
N GLN A 39 16.98 -7.25 -2.42
CA GLN A 39 18.32 -7.45 -2.97
C GLN A 39 18.62 -6.48 -4.12
N LYS A 40 17.67 -6.29 -5.05
CA LYS A 40 17.82 -5.31 -6.13
C LYS A 40 17.91 -3.88 -5.59
N TRP A 41 17.16 -3.55 -4.54
CA TRP A 41 17.19 -2.22 -3.95
C TRP A 41 18.51 -1.92 -3.23
N HIS A 42 19.20 -2.94 -2.70
CA HIS A 42 20.52 -2.76 -2.11
C HIS A 42 21.62 -2.45 -3.14
N ASP A 43 21.45 -2.89 -4.39
CA ASP A 43 22.39 -2.61 -5.46
C ASP A 43 22.11 -1.21 -6.07
N ALA A 44 23.11 -0.33 -6.01
CA ALA A 44 23.00 1.03 -6.53
C ALA A 44 22.74 1.09 -8.04
N GLN A 45 23.29 0.16 -8.83
CA GLN A 45 23.06 0.12 -10.27
C GLN A 45 21.65 -0.42 -10.59
N ALA A 46 21.22 -1.46 -9.87
CA ALA A 46 19.88 -2.02 -10.06
C ALA A 46 18.78 -1.03 -9.63
N ARG A 47 19.06 -0.15 -8.66
CA ARG A 47 18.16 0.95 -8.27
C ARG A 47 17.81 1.91 -9.38
N GLU A 48 18.61 2.02 -10.45
CA GLU A 48 18.34 2.88 -11.62
C GLU A 48 17.53 2.18 -12.73
N SER A 49 17.22 0.88 -12.58
CA SER A 49 16.46 0.12 -13.58
C SER A 49 14.99 0.54 -13.70
N ASP A 50 14.31 0.05 -14.73
CA ASP A 50 12.85 0.26 -14.89
C ASP A 50 12.04 -0.49 -13.81
N ASP A 51 12.55 -1.62 -13.31
CA ASP A 51 11.90 -2.43 -12.25
C ASP A 51 11.71 -1.65 -10.94
N THR A 52 12.53 -0.64 -10.71
CA THR A 52 12.54 0.18 -9.49
C THR A 52 11.82 1.51 -9.69
N LYS A 53 11.39 1.84 -10.92
CA LYS A 53 10.78 3.14 -11.25
C LYS A 53 9.59 3.47 -10.36
N LYS A 54 8.67 2.52 -10.16
CA LYS A 54 7.49 2.69 -9.29
C LYS A 54 7.88 3.15 -7.89
N ILE A 55 8.88 2.54 -7.26
CA ILE A 55 9.30 2.91 -5.91
C ILE A 55 10.03 4.27 -5.92
N ARG A 56 10.84 4.57 -6.95
CA ARG A 56 11.47 5.89 -7.09
C ARG A 56 10.44 7.01 -7.23
N ASP A 57 9.45 6.81 -8.09
CA ASP A 57 8.34 7.76 -8.26
C ASP A 57 7.55 7.90 -6.94
N ALA A 58 7.30 6.81 -6.21
CA ALA A 58 6.67 6.85 -4.89
C ALA A 58 7.48 7.71 -3.91
N CYS A 59 8.81 7.52 -3.85
CA CYS A 59 9.69 8.36 -3.03
C CYS A 59 9.58 9.84 -3.42
N GLN A 60 9.48 10.15 -4.71
CA GLN A 60 9.31 11.52 -5.19
C GLN A 60 7.97 12.11 -4.72
N VAL A 61 6.86 11.37 -4.83
CA VAL A 61 5.55 11.80 -4.32
C VAL A 61 5.60 12.05 -2.81
N VAL A 62 6.22 11.14 -2.05
CA VAL A 62 6.38 11.27 -0.59
C VAL A 62 7.21 12.50 -0.22
N LYS A 63 8.28 12.77 -0.94
CA LYS A 63 9.14 13.95 -0.72
C LYS A 63 8.43 15.25 -1.08
N GLU A 64 7.95 15.35 -2.32
CA GLU A 64 7.51 16.63 -2.91
C GLU A 64 6.08 17.00 -2.52
N SER A 65 5.17 16.02 -2.47
CA SER A 65 3.75 16.27 -2.21
C SER A 65 3.39 16.15 -0.73
N LEU A 66 4.11 15.30 0.02
CA LEU A 66 3.78 15.00 1.42
C LEU A 66 4.81 15.54 2.42
N GLY A 67 6.00 15.94 1.96
CA GLY A 67 7.05 16.50 2.82
C GLY A 67 7.67 15.50 3.81
N LEU A 68 7.50 14.20 3.57
CA LEU A 68 7.99 13.13 4.43
C LEU A 68 9.37 12.63 3.97
N GLN A 69 10.15 12.10 4.90
CA GLN A 69 11.52 11.61 4.62
C GLN A 69 11.61 10.11 4.38
N TRP A 70 10.57 9.37 4.77
CA TRP A 70 10.62 7.92 4.88
C TRP A 70 9.47 7.27 4.13
N LEU A 71 9.80 6.23 3.36
CA LEU A 71 8.83 5.38 2.69
C LEU A 71 9.04 3.92 3.12
N TRP A 72 7.96 3.23 3.43
CA TRP A 72 7.93 1.77 3.56
C TRP A 72 7.27 1.16 2.33
N ALA A 73 7.90 0.15 1.73
CA ALA A 73 7.32 -0.65 0.66
C ALA A 73 7.74 -2.11 0.85
N ASP A 74 6.79 -3.03 0.94
CA ASP A 74 7.02 -4.45 1.26
C ASP A 74 8.05 -5.14 0.35
N THR A 75 8.11 -4.76 -0.92
CA THR A 75 9.05 -5.32 -1.90
C THR A 75 10.50 -4.95 -1.64
N CYS A 76 10.77 -3.78 -1.07
CA CYS A 76 12.11 -3.31 -0.73
C CYS A 76 12.44 -3.46 0.75
N CYS A 77 11.47 -3.27 1.63
CA CYS A 77 11.65 -3.16 3.07
C CYS A 77 11.55 -4.49 3.82
N ILE A 78 11.25 -5.59 3.13
CA ILE A 78 11.25 -6.96 3.68
C ILE A 78 12.21 -7.83 2.86
N ASN A 79 13.15 -8.48 3.53
CA ASN A 79 14.09 -9.41 2.95
C ASN A 79 13.37 -10.75 2.88
N LYS A 80 12.73 -11.02 1.74
CA LYS A 80 11.95 -12.24 1.54
C LYS A 80 12.80 -13.52 1.46
N ALA A 81 14.13 -13.40 1.57
CA ALA A 81 15.03 -14.54 1.72
C ALA A 81 15.31 -14.89 3.19
N ASP A 82 14.79 -14.10 4.13
CA ASP A 82 14.89 -14.30 5.58
C ASP A 82 13.51 -14.65 6.13
N GLU A 83 13.31 -15.91 6.50
CA GLU A 83 12.03 -16.43 6.99
C GLU A 83 11.61 -15.82 8.34
N ASP A 84 12.58 -15.48 9.20
CA ASP A 84 12.28 -14.87 10.51
C ASP A 84 11.77 -13.44 10.30
N GLU A 85 12.41 -12.68 9.40
CA GLU A 85 11.97 -11.31 9.08
C GLU A 85 10.62 -11.29 8.36
N VAL A 86 10.38 -12.25 7.47
CA VAL A 86 9.08 -12.48 6.85
C VAL A 86 8.02 -12.68 7.93
N ASN A 87 8.24 -13.59 8.87
CA ASN A 87 7.30 -13.89 9.95
C ASN A 87 7.04 -12.68 10.84
N GLU A 88 8.08 -11.90 11.19
CA GLU A 88 7.91 -10.64 11.92
C GLU A 88 7.04 -9.65 11.14
N ALA A 89 7.28 -9.52 9.84
CA ALA A 89 6.54 -8.61 8.99
C ALA A 89 5.06 -8.98 8.90
N VAL A 90 4.70 -10.25 8.73
CA VAL A 90 3.30 -10.72 8.74
C VAL A 90 2.56 -10.28 9.98
N ASN A 91 3.19 -10.48 11.14
CA ASN A 91 2.58 -10.19 12.43
C ASN A 91 2.53 -8.69 12.73
N SER A 92 3.35 -7.88 12.05
CA SER A 92 3.50 -6.45 12.33
C SER A 92 2.87 -5.54 11.28
N MET A 93 2.60 -6.02 10.07
CA MET A 93 2.21 -5.19 8.93
C MET A 93 0.98 -4.33 9.20
N PHE A 94 -0.07 -4.88 9.81
CA PHE A 94 -1.26 -4.10 10.15
C PHE A 94 -0.90 -2.91 11.06
N SER A 95 -0.04 -3.14 12.06
CA SER A 95 0.43 -2.07 12.95
C SER A 95 1.31 -1.06 12.22
N TRP A 96 2.15 -1.49 11.28
CA TRP A 96 2.98 -0.58 10.49
C TRP A 96 2.13 0.30 9.56
N TYR A 97 1.07 -0.21 8.95
CA TYR A 97 0.14 0.65 8.21
C TYR A 97 -0.61 1.58 9.17
N GLN A 98 -1.09 1.07 10.31
CA GLN A 98 -1.83 1.85 11.30
C GLN A 98 -1.01 3.00 11.91
N SER A 99 0.30 2.80 12.09
CA SER A 99 1.23 3.81 12.63
C SER A 99 1.81 4.72 11.56
N SER A 100 1.58 4.47 10.28
CA SER A 100 2.04 5.35 9.20
C SER A 100 1.32 6.69 9.23
N THR A 101 1.97 7.73 8.72
CA THR A 101 1.34 9.04 8.51
C THR A 101 0.28 8.95 7.42
N ILE A 102 0.59 8.21 6.35
CA ILE A 102 -0.24 8.09 5.17
C ILE A 102 0.14 6.87 4.35
N CYS A 103 -0.84 6.26 3.69
CA CYS A 103 -0.62 5.21 2.72
C CYS A 103 -0.93 5.70 1.30
N LEU A 104 -0.07 5.34 0.35
CA LEU A 104 -0.26 5.55 -1.08
C LEU A 104 -0.71 4.21 -1.68
N ALA A 105 -1.97 4.09 -2.12
CA ALA A 105 -2.47 2.94 -2.86
C ALA A 105 -2.25 3.15 -4.36
N TYR A 106 -1.29 2.43 -4.94
CA TYR A 106 -0.94 2.53 -6.35
C TYR A 106 -1.67 1.49 -7.20
N LEU A 107 -2.56 1.95 -8.07
CA LEU A 107 -3.37 1.13 -8.96
C LEU A 107 -2.70 1.07 -10.34
N SER A 108 -1.77 0.12 -10.49
CA SER A 108 -0.97 -0.08 -11.71
C SER A 108 -1.77 -0.31 -13.01
N ASP A 109 -3.04 -0.69 -12.90
CA ASP A 109 -3.95 -1.02 -14.00
C ASP A 109 -5.00 0.07 -14.28
N VAL A 110 -4.95 1.19 -13.57
CA VAL A 110 -5.70 2.41 -13.88
C VAL A 110 -4.73 3.38 -14.54
N PRO A 111 -4.83 3.67 -15.85
CA PRO A 111 -3.77 4.40 -16.56
C PRO A 111 -3.55 5.83 -16.06
N THR A 112 -4.63 6.57 -15.83
CA THR A 112 -4.61 7.98 -15.41
C THR A 112 -5.95 8.39 -14.81
N ALA A 113 -5.94 9.36 -13.92
CA ALA A 113 -7.11 10.08 -13.42
C ALA A 113 -7.45 11.31 -14.29
N ASN A 114 -6.55 11.73 -15.20
CA ASN A 114 -6.74 12.90 -16.06
C ASN A 114 -7.64 12.55 -17.27
N THR A 115 -8.92 12.33 -17.01
CA THR A 115 -9.91 12.03 -18.05
C THR A 115 -11.24 12.71 -17.76
N ASP A 116 -11.89 13.23 -18.80
CA ASP A 116 -13.22 13.83 -18.67
C ASP A 116 -14.33 12.75 -18.57
N ASN A 117 -13.98 11.47 -18.69
CA ASN A 117 -14.93 10.36 -18.65
C ASN A 117 -14.94 9.66 -17.28
N ASN A 118 -15.74 10.22 -16.36
CA ASN A 118 -15.88 9.70 -14.99
C ASN A 118 -16.42 8.27 -14.92
N GLU A 119 -17.29 7.87 -15.85
CA GLU A 119 -17.84 6.50 -15.88
C GLU A 119 -16.74 5.48 -16.25
N LEU A 120 -15.91 5.83 -17.24
CA LEU A 120 -14.77 5.02 -17.62
C LEU A 120 -13.76 4.90 -16.48
N LEU A 121 -13.42 6.01 -15.82
CA LEU A 121 -12.50 6.01 -14.69
C LEU A 121 -13.03 5.14 -13.54
N SER A 122 -14.30 5.31 -13.18
CA SER A 122 -14.96 4.50 -12.15
C SER A 122 -14.94 3.01 -12.51
N SER A 123 -15.20 2.67 -13.77
CA SER A 123 -15.11 1.29 -14.26
C SER A 123 -13.69 0.73 -14.16
N GLN A 124 -12.66 1.50 -14.51
CA GLN A 124 -11.27 1.07 -14.38
C GLN A 124 -10.89 0.83 -12.92
N VAL A 125 -11.27 1.73 -12.02
CA VAL A 125 -11.03 1.58 -10.57
C VAL A 125 -11.73 0.33 -10.02
N ARG A 126 -13.00 0.09 -10.40
CA ARG A 126 -13.76 -1.12 -9.99
C ARG A 126 -13.08 -2.42 -10.43
N ASN A 127 -12.47 -2.41 -11.61
CA ASN A 127 -11.81 -3.58 -12.18
C ASN A 127 -10.34 -3.70 -11.77
N SER A 128 -9.81 -2.77 -10.97
CA SER A 128 -8.42 -2.83 -10.53
C SER A 128 -8.17 -4.07 -9.67
N ARG A 129 -7.07 -4.76 -9.98
CA ARG A 129 -6.62 -5.94 -9.23
C ARG A 129 -6.33 -5.60 -7.77
N TRP A 130 -6.01 -4.35 -7.46
CA TRP A 130 -5.73 -3.91 -6.08
C TRP A 130 -6.86 -4.28 -5.12
N PHE A 131 -8.13 -4.10 -5.52
CA PHE A 131 -9.28 -4.43 -4.66
C PHE A 131 -9.53 -5.94 -4.49
N THR A 132 -8.92 -6.78 -5.33
CA THR A 132 -9.10 -8.22 -5.31
C THR A 132 -8.00 -8.97 -4.56
N ARG A 133 -6.94 -8.29 -4.12
CA ARG A 133 -5.81 -8.93 -3.40
C ARG A 133 -6.12 -9.04 -1.91
N GLY A 134 -5.65 -10.12 -1.27
CA GLY A 134 -5.87 -10.36 0.16
C GLY A 134 -5.27 -9.26 1.04
N TRP A 135 -3.98 -8.97 0.84
CA TRP A 135 -3.20 -8.08 1.69
C TRP A 135 -3.57 -6.60 1.57
N THR A 136 -4.23 -6.19 0.48
CA THR A 136 -4.70 -4.81 0.34
C THR A 136 -5.89 -4.48 1.27
N LEU A 137 -6.43 -5.44 2.03
CA LEU A 137 -7.48 -5.16 3.03
C LEU A 137 -6.92 -4.46 4.28
N PRO A 138 -5.89 -5.00 4.96
CA PRO A 138 -5.12 -4.25 5.95
C PRO A 138 -4.68 -2.88 5.43
N GLU A 139 -4.15 -2.82 4.20
CA GLU A 139 -3.63 -1.59 3.59
C GLU A 139 -4.75 -0.56 3.32
N LEU A 140 -5.97 -1.02 3.06
CA LEU A 140 -7.15 -0.17 2.92
C LEU A 140 -7.61 0.40 4.27
N LEU A 141 -7.61 -0.42 5.31
CA LEU A 141 -8.37 -0.15 6.54
C LEU A 141 -7.52 0.31 7.73
N ALA A 142 -6.25 -0.08 7.78
CA ALA A 142 -5.35 0.22 8.88
C ALA A 142 -4.85 1.68 8.88
N PRO A 143 -4.37 2.26 7.75
CA PRO A 143 -3.68 3.53 7.80
C PRO A 143 -4.63 4.69 8.11
N PRO A 144 -4.21 5.71 8.88
CA PRO A 144 -5.05 6.86 9.23
C PRO A 144 -5.53 7.62 8.00
N GLN A 145 -4.66 7.77 7.01
CA GLN A 145 -4.93 8.41 5.72
C GLN A 145 -4.51 7.48 4.58
N LEU A 146 -5.29 7.47 3.50
CA LEU A 146 -5.00 6.68 2.31
C LEU A 146 -5.36 7.49 1.06
N ILE A 147 -4.42 7.61 0.14
CA ILE A 147 -4.62 8.26 -1.17
C ILE A 147 -4.45 7.21 -2.27
N PHE A 148 -5.39 7.17 -3.20
CA PHE A 148 -5.33 6.32 -4.38
C PHE A 148 -4.65 7.07 -5.52
N TYR A 149 -3.71 6.40 -6.17
CA TYR A 149 -2.95 6.89 -7.31
C TYR A 149 -3.14 5.97 -8.51
N ALA A 150 -3.30 6.57 -9.69
CA ALA A 150 -3.25 5.87 -10.96
C ALA A 150 -1.79 5.51 -11.34
N ALA A 151 -1.62 4.78 -12.44
CA ALA A 151 -0.33 4.29 -12.91
C ALA A 151 0.66 5.42 -13.24
N ASP A 152 0.16 6.58 -13.65
CA ASP A 152 0.93 7.81 -13.92
C ASP A 152 1.10 8.73 -12.71
N TRP A 153 0.75 8.26 -11.50
CA TRP A 153 0.78 9.02 -10.24
C TRP A 153 -0.18 10.20 -10.16
N THR A 154 -1.19 10.26 -11.03
CA THR A 154 -2.32 11.17 -10.82
C THR A 154 -3.21 10.68 -9.70
N VAL A 155 -3.76 11.62 -8.91
CA VAL A 155 -4.59 11.31 -7.74
C VAL A 155 -5.99 10.89 -8.20
N LEU A 156 -6.40 9.69 -7.81
CA LEU A 156 -7.76 9.17 -8.03
C LEU A 156 -8.73 9.62 -6.95
N GLY A 157 -8.23 9.89 -5.75
CA GLY A 157 -9.02 10.33 -4.60
C GLY A 157 -8.44 9.84 -3.28
N GLN A 158 -9.06 10.25 -2.19
CA GLN A 158 -8.71 9.78 -0.85
C GLN A 158 -9.72 8.76 -0.36
N ARG A 159 -9.33 7.97 0.64
CA ARG A 159 -10.24 7.12 1.39
C ARG A 159 -11.09 7.96 2.36
N ASP A 160 -11.97 8.76 1.80
CA ASP A 160 -12.90 9.64 2.51
C ASP A 160 -14.34 9.43 2.01
N ASP A 161 -15.25 10.31 2.42
CA ASP A 161 -16.67 10.21 2.06
C ASP A 161 -16.94 10.35 0.55
N SER A 162 -16.03 10.98 -0.21
CA SER A 162 -16.20 11.15 -1.66
C SER A 162 -15.99 9.85 -2.44
N LEU A 163 -15.10 8.98 -1.95
CA LEU A 163 -14.77 7.70 -2.59
C LEU A 163 -15.37 6.49 -1.85
N ALA A 164 -15.94 6.70 -0.65
CA ALA A 164 -16.48 5.64 0.19
C ALA A 164 -17.58 4.84 -0.49
N GLU A 165 -18.47 5.47 -1.27
CA GLU A 165 -19.52 4.77 -2.01
C GLU A 165 -18.93 3.80 -3.04
N LEU A 166 -18.02 4.28 -3.88
CA LEU A 166 -17.35 3.46 -4.88
C LEU A 166 -16.61 2.28 -4.25
N ILE A 167 -15.82 2.54 -3.19
CA ILE A 167 -15.07 1.49 -2.48
C ILE A 167 -16.03 0.51 -1.80
N SER A 168 -17.14 0.98 -1.22
CA SER A 168 -18.15 0.15 -0.57
C SER A 168 -18.81 -0.80 -1.57
N GLU A 169 -19.10 -0.33 -2.78
CA GLU A 169 -19.67 -1.17 -3.84
C GLU A 169 -18.69 -2.23 -4.34
N ILE A 170 -17.40 -1.90 -4.41
CA ILE A 170 -16.35 -2.85 -4.83
C ILE A 170 -16.10 -3.91 -3.75
N THR A 171 -16.02 -3.48 -2.49
CA THR A 171 -15.49 -4.31 -1.39
C THR A 171 -16.57 -4.93 -0.50
N GLY A 172 -17.80 -4.41 -0.53
CA GLY A 172 -18.86 -4.75 0.41
C GLY A 172 -18.64 -4.22 1.83
N ILE A 173 -17.63 -3.38 2.05
CA ILE A 173 -17.34 -2.75 3.35
C ILE A 173 -18.25 -1.53 3.49
N ASP A 174 -18.95 -1.42 4.61
CA ASP A 174 -19.81 -0.28 4.90
C ASP A 174 -18.99 1.04 4.90
N GLN A 175 -19.54 2.06 4.22
CA GLN A 175 -18.91 3.37 4.01
C GLN A 175 -18.36 3.99 5.30
N ALA A 176 -19.01 3.77 6.46
CA ALA A 176 -18.54 4.32 7.73
C ALA A 176 -17.20 3.73 8.19
N TYR A 177 -16.87 2.48 7.84
CA TYR A 177 -15.53 1.94 8.09
C TYR A 177 -14.52 2.47 7.06
N ILE A 178 -14.95 2.66 5.81
CA ILE A 178 -14.09 3.18 4.74
C ILE A 178 -13.71 4.62 5.04
N SER A 179 -14.61 5.52 5.41
CA SER A 179 -14.24 6.91 5.73
C SER A 179 -13.67 7.11 7.14
N GLY A 180 -13.43 6.02 7.89
CA GLY A 180 -12.86 6.08 9.24
C GLY A 180 -13.83 6.58 10.33
N ARG A 181 -15.08 6.88 10.00
CA ARG A 181 -16.13 7.26 10.97
C ARG A 181 -16.43 6.16 11.99
N ARG A 182 -16.16 4.90 11.63
CA ARG A 182 -16.20 3.73 12.52
C ARG A 182 -14.88 2.99 12.50
N SER A 183 -14.44 2.58 13.68
CA SER A 183 -13.22 1.79 13.84
C SER A 183 -13.47 0.34 13.41
N VAL A 184 -12.51 -0.26 12.70
CA VAL A 184 -12.53 -1.67 12.26
C VAL A 184 -12.69 -2.63 13.44
N GLN A 185 -12.13 -2.30 14.60
CA GLN A 185 -12.23 -3.08 15.82
C GLN A 185 -13.68 -3.17 16.35
N GLN A 186 -14.56 -2.25 15.96
CA GLN A 186 -15.99 -2.28 16.29
C GLN A 186 -16.79 -3.23 15.38
N ALA A 187 -16.21 -3.73 14.28
CA ALA A 187 -16.86 -4.72 13.43
C ALA A 187 -16.83 -6.11 14.08
N SER A 188 -17.96 -6.82 13.98
CA SER A 188 -18.03 -8.22 14.43
C SER A 188 -17.02 -9.08 13.65
N PHE A 189 -16.63 -10.21 14.24
CA PHE A 189 -15.77 -11.19 13.56
C PHE A 189 -16.34 -11.58 12.20
N SER A 190 -17.63 -11.91 12.12
CA SER A 190 -18.29 -12.28 10.86
C SER A 190 -18.24 -11.17 9.81
N LYS A 191 -18.37 -9.90 10.19
CA LYS A 191 -18.20 -8.77 9.26
C LYS A 191 -16.77 -8.71 8.73
N ARG A 192 -15.77 -8.76 9.61
CA ARG A 192 -14.36 -8.76 9.19
C ARG A 192 -14.05 -9.94 8.26
N MET A 193 -14.60 -11.12 8.52
CA MET A 193 -14.48 -12.28 7.63
C MET A 193 -15.17 -12.07 6.28
N SER A 194 -16.34 -11.40 6.24
CA SER A 194 -17.01 -11.08 4.97
C SER A 194 -16.21 -10.12 4.10
N TRP A 195 -15.39 -9.23 4.67
CA TRP A 195 -14.54 -8.32 3.90
C TRP A 195 -13.36 -9.04 3.21
N LEU A 196 -13.02 -10.23 3.70
CA LEU A 196 -12.01 -11.10 3.10
C LEU A 196 -12.60 -11.99 2.00
N SER A 197 -13.91 -12.28 1.99
CA SER A 197 -14.48 -13.34 1.14
C SER A 197 -14.41 -13.06 -0.36
N GLY A 198 -14.29 -11.80 -0.77
CA GLY A 198 -14.13 -11.40 -2.18
C GLY A 198 -12.67 -11.32 -2.65
N ARG A 199 -11.71 -11.50 -1.74
CA ARG A 199 -10.28 -11.30 -2.02
C ARG A 199 -9.57 -12.61 -2.26
N ARG A 200 -8.58 -12.58 -3.14
CA ARG A 200 -7.71 -13.69 -3.50
C ARG A 200 -6.36 -13.49 -2.83
N THR A 201 -5.93 -14.47 -2.06
CA THR A 201 -4.53 -14.65 -1.72
C THR A 201 -3.90 -15.52 -2.81
N THR A 202 -2.67 -15.22 -3.18
CA THR A 202 -1.92 -16.03 -4.15
C THR A 202 -0.83 -16.82 -3.42
N LEU A 203 -0.44 -17.98 -3.96
CA LEU A 203 0.65 -18.80 -3.40
C LEU A 203 1.96 -18.04 -3.18
N VAL A 204 2.24 -16.97 -3.91
CA VAL A 204 3.44 -16.13 -3.68
C VAL A 204 3.26 -15.22 -2.46
N GLU A 205 2.04 -14.73 -2.21
CA GLU A 205 1.71 -14.02 -0.97
C GLU A 205 1.58 -14.99 0.20
N ASP A 206 1.07 -16.19 -0.02
CA ASP A 206 1.01 -17.22 1.02
C ASP A 206 2.42 -17.74 1.34
N ALA A 207 3.27 -18.02 0.33
CA ALA A 207 4.65 -18.50 0.52
C ALA A 207 5.64 -17.42 0.95
N ALA A 208 5.39 -16.15 0.63
CA ALA A 208 6.20 -15.06 1.18
C ALA A 208 5.90 -14.79 2.65
N TYR A 209 4.88 -15.42 3.25
CA TYR A 209 4.30 -15.05 4.54
C TYR A 209 3.67 -16.25 5.31
N ALA A 210 4.09 -17.50 5.04
CA ALA A 210 3.69 -18.73 5.75
C ALA A 210 4.88 -19.46 6.37
#